data_AF-A0A8T3QR82-F1
#
_entry.id   AF-A0A8T3QR82-F1
#
_cell.length_a   1.000
_cell.length_b   1.000
_cell.length_c   1.000
_cell.angle_alpha   90.00
_cell.angle_beta   90.00
_cell.angle_gamma   90.00
#
_symmetry.space_group_name_H-M   'P 1'
#
loop_
_entity.id
_entity.type
_entity.pdbx_description
1 polymer ?
#
loop_
_entity_poly.entity_id
_entity_poly.type
_entity_poly.pdbx_seq_one_letter_code
_entity_poly.pdbx_strand_id
1 'polypeptide(L)'
;MVQTATGVLVGAVVMAAGVAFTTPAFFGAIFSRVTPAERGAASGTASAFLDLAFGGGPVLVGVVASRSGIPAGFATAALVALVGAGGTALAGRRHRTHDASPER
;
A
#
# COMPACT_ATOMS: atom_id res chain seq x y z
N MET A 1 -8.80 23.06 10.85
CA MET A 1 -7.39 22.76 10.51
C MET A 1 -7.10 23.51 9.22
N VAL A 2 -6.28 24.56 9.25
CA VAL A 2 -6.04 25.39 8.05
C VAL A 2 -5.06 24.65 7.15
N GLN A 3 -5.49 24.31 5.93
CA GLN A 3 -4.63 23.67 4.93
C GLN A 3 -3.64 24.71 4.40
N THR A 4 -2.38 24.62 4.83
CA THR A 4 -1.33 25.51 4.36
C THR A 4 -0.73 24.97 3.07
N ALA A 5 -0.28 25.87 2.18
CA ALA A 5 0.41 25.46 0.95
C ALA A 5 1.60 24.53 1.25
N THR A 6 2.33 24.79 2.34
CA THR A 6 3.41 23.94 2.84
C THR A 6 2.93 22.52 3.19
N GLY A 7 1.79 22.37 3.87
CA GLY A 7 1.25 21.06 4.23
C GLY A 7 0.90 20.22 3.00
N VAL A 8 0.34 20.84 1.97
CA VAL A 8 0.05 20.17 0.69
C VAL A 8 1.33 19.74 -0.01
N LEU A 9 2.33 20.61 -0.08
CA LEU A 9 3.61 20.30 -0.73
C LEU A 9 4.34 19.17 -0.03
N VAL A 10 4.43 19.21 1.31
CA VAL A 10 5.05 18.13 2.09
C VAL A 10 4.30 16.81 1.87
N GLY A 11 2.97 16.83 1.95
CA GLY A 11 2.16 15.64 1.70
C GLY A 11 2.36 15.07 0.29
N ALA A 12 2.43 15.94 -0.72
CA ALA A 12 2.66 15.55 -2.11
C ALA A 12 4.05 14.92 -2.30
N VAL A 13 5.11 15.47 -1.71
CA VAL A 13 6.46 14.91 -1.78
C VAL A 13 6.51 13.54 -1.12
N VAL A 14 5.91 13.39 0.07
CA VAL A 14 5.85 12.10 0.77
C VAL A 14 5.07 11.06 -0.05
N MET A 15 3.93 11.45 -0.63
CA MET A 15 3.13 10.57 -1.47
C MET A 15 3.88 10.16 -2.74
N ALA A 16 4.50 11.11 -3.44
CA ALA A 16 5.26 10.86 -4.65
C ALA A 16 6.44 9.91 -4.40
N ALA A 17 7.19 10.13 -3.32
CA ALA A 17 8.27 9.24 -2.91
C ALA A 17 7.74 7.81 -2.62
N GLY A 18 6.64 7.69 -1.87
CA GLY A 18 6.01 6.40 -1.61
C GLY A 18 5.60 5.68 -2.88
N VAL A 19 4.85 6.34 -3.77
CA VAL A 19 4.37 5.80 -5.03
C VAL A 19 5.51 5.37 -5.95
N ALA A 20 6.59 6.16 -6.03
CA ALA A 20 7.76 5.84 -6.86
C ALA A 20 8.40 4.50 -6.49
N PHE A 21 8.38 4.11 -5.21
CA PHE A 21 8.95 2.84 -4.75
C PHE A 21 7.96 1.68 -4.72
N THR A 22 6.64 1.93 -4.76
CA THR A 22 5.62 0.88 -4.62
C THR A 22 5.77 -0.22 -5.67
N THR A 23 5.76 0.13 -6.96
CA THR A 23 5.80 -0.85 -8.05
C THR A 23 7.05 -1.75 -8.01
N PRO A 24 8.30 -1.22 -7.97
CA PRO A 24 9.48 -2.06 -7.93
C PRO A 24 9.56 -2.90 -6.65
N ALA A 25 9.20 -2.35 -5.49
CA ALA A 25 9.23 -3.09 -4.22
C ALA A 25 8.19 -4.23 -4.20
N PHE A 26 6.99 -3.97 -4.71
CA PHE A 26 5.88 -4.91 -4.67
C PHE A 26 6.12 -6.09 -5.62
N PHE A 27 6.47 -5.84 -6.88
CA PHE A 27 6.77 -6.92 -7.83
C PHE A 27 8.07 -7.65 -7.47
N GLY A 28 9.07 -6.96 -6.93
CA GLY A 28 10.27 -7.60 -6.37
C GLY A 28 9.91 -8.59 -5.26
N ALA A 29 9.03 -8.20 -4.32
CA ALA A 29 8.57 -9.08 -3.25
C ALA A 29 7.76 -10.28 -3.79
N ILE A 30 6.86 -10.07 -4.75
CA ILE A 30 6.06 -11.15 -5.35
C ILE A 30 6.97 -12.17 -6.05
N PHE A 31 7.86 -11.72 -6.92
CA PHE A 31 8.71 -12.60 -7.72
C PHE A 31 9.81 -13.31 -6.93
N SER A 32 10.17 -12.78 -5.75
CA SER A 32 11.08 -13.45 -4.82
C SER A 32 10.46 -14.68 -4.12
N ARG A 33 9.13 -14.84 -4.17
CA ARG A 33 8.39 -15.85 -3.41
C ARG A 33 7.78 -16.97 -4.24
N VAL A 34 7.89 -16.88 -5.57
CA VAL A 34 7.25 -17.83 -6.49
C VAL A 34 8.24 -18.34 -7.52
N THR A 35 8.02 -19.55 -8.02
CA THR A 35 8.87 -20.12 -9.07
C THR A 35 8.67 -19.34 -10.38
N PRO A 36 9.63 -19.39 -11.33
CA PRO A 36 9.50 -18.68 -12.61
C PRO A 36 8.21 -19.00 -13.37
N ALA A 37 7.71 -20.24 -13.29
CA ALA A 37 6.48 -20.68 -13.94
C ALA A 37 5.21 -20.01 -13.36
N GLU A 38 5.25 -19.59 -12.09
CA GLU A 38 4.08 -19.03 -11.38
C GLU A 38 4.06 -17.50 -11.39
N ARG A 39 5.15 -16.83 -11.80
CA ARG A 39 5.26 -15.36 -11.78
C ARG A 39 4.14 -14.67 -12.56
N GLY A 40 3.73 -15.25 -13.70
CA GLY A 40 2.62 -14.73 -14.49
C GLY A 40 1.33 -14.70 -13.70
N ALA A 41 0.94 -15.85 -13.13
CA ALA A 41 -0.25 -15.96 -12.29
C ALA A 41 -0.17 -15.04 -11.06
N ALA A 42 0.97 -15.01 -10.37
CA ALA A 42 1.18 -14.17 -9.19
C ALA A 42 1.07 -12.66 -9.51
N SER A 43 1.68 -12.21 -10.60
CA SER A 43 1.55 -10.83 -11.08
C SER A 43 0.13 -10.50 -11.54
N GLY A 44 -0.57 -11.44 -12.18
CA GLY A 44 -1.95 -11.26 -12.60
C GLY A 44 -2.91 -11.06 -11.42
N THR A 45 -2.78 -11.86 -10.37
CA THR A 45 -3.54 -11.69 -9.13
C THR A 45 -3.23 -10.33 -8.49
N ALA A 46 -1.96 -9.95 -8.40
CA ALA A 46 -1.54 -8.67 -7.86
C ALA A 46 -2.14 -7.48 -8.63
N SER A 47 -2.09 -7.53 -9.97
CA SER A 47 -2.68 -6.50 -10.83
C SER A 47 -4.20 -6.41 -10.68
N ALA A 48 -4.91 -7.54 -10.58
CA ALA A 48 -6.35 -7.53 -10.35
C ALA A 48 -6.74 -6.79 -9.06
N PHE A 49 -5.96 -6.94 -7.99
CA PHE A 49 -6.17 -6.16 -6.76
C PHE A 49 -5.85 -4.67 -6.93
N LEU A 50 -4.85 -4.32 -7.73
CA LEU A 50 -4.54 -2.90 -8.04
C LEU A 50 -5.68 -2.26 -8.82
N ASP A 51 -6.25 -2.94 -9.81
CA ASP A 51 -7.39 -2.44 -10.58
C ASP A 51 -8.61 -2.23 -9.69
N LEU A 52 -8.88 -3.17 -8.77
CA LEU A 52 -9.93 -3.01 -7.75
C LEU A 52 -9.65 -1.82 -6.84
N ALA A 53 -8.40 -1.59 -6.45
CA ALA A 53 -8.03 -0.44 -5.63
C ALA A 53 -8.18 0.88 -6.39
N PHE A 54 -7.84 0.93 -7.68
CA PHE A 54 -8.03 2.13 -8.51
C PHE A 54 -9.51 2.40 -8.82
N GLY A 55 -10.32 1.37 -9.03
CA GLY A 55 -11.76 1.52 -9.22
C GLY A 55 -12.50 1.87 -7.92
N GLY A 56 -12.20 1.17 -6.82
CA GLY A 56 -12.94 1.27 -5.55
C GLY A 56 -12.39 2.31 -4.57
N GLY A 57 -11.08 2.56 -4.57
CA GLY A 57 -10.42 3.45 -3.61
C GLY A 57 -10.93 4.91 -3.66
N PRO A 58 -10.96 5.56 -4.83
CA PRO A 58 -11.51 6.91 -4.98
C PRO A 58 -12.98 7.00 -4.58
N VAL A 59 -13.78 5.96 -4.89
CA VAL A 59 -15.20 5.90 -4.51
C VAL A 59 -15.33 5.85 -2.98
N LEU A 60 -14.58 4.97 -2.32
CA LEU A 60 -14.58 4.87 -0.86
C LEU A 60 -14.21 6.19 -0.18
N VAL A 61 -13.12 6.83 -0.63
CA VAL A 61 -12.69 8.13 -0.09
C VAL A 61 -13.71 9.23 -0.39
N GLY A 62 -14.28 9.25 -1.60
CA GLY A 62 -15.29 10.23 -2.02
C GLY A 62 -16.60 10.11 -1.22
N VAL A 63 -17.05 8.89 -0.91
CA VAL A 63 -18.23 8.66 -0.07
C VAL A 63 -17.99 9.19 1.36
N VAL A 64 -16.82 8.95 1.94
CA VAL A 64 -16.50 9.50 3.28
C VAL A 64 -16.39 11.02 3.23
N ALA A 65 -15.71 11.57 2.22
CA ALA A 65 -15.52 13.00 2.07
C ALA A 65 -16.86 13.74 1.87
N SER A 66 -17.80 13.16 1.12
CA SER A 66 -19.12 13.77 0.89
C SER A 66 -19.99 13.81 2.15
N ARG A 67 -19.81 12.87 3.09
CA ARG A 67 -20.60 12.79 4.33
C ARG A 67 -19.96 13.50 5.52
N SER A 68 -18.64 13.52 5.59
CA SER A 68 -17.88 13.96 6.77
C SER A 68 -16.83 15.04 6.47
N GLY A 69 -16.79 15.51 5.22
CA GLY A 69 -15.88 16.55 4.75
C GLY A 69 -14.51 16.04 4.28
N ILE A 70 -13.80 16.90 3.57
CA ILE A 70 -12.49 16.62 2.97
C ILE A 70 -11.46 16.07 3.98
N PRO A 71 -11.32 16.61 5.22
CA PRO A 71 -10.35 16.08 6.18
C PRO A 71 -10.58 14.60 6.53
N ALA A 72 -11.85 14.17 6.63
CA ALA A 72 -12.20 12.78 6.91
C ALA A 72 -11.82 11.86 5.73
N GLY A 73 -11.94 12.34 4.49
CA GLY A 73 -11.46 11.62 3.30
C GLY A 73 -9.95 11.38 3.35
N PHE A 74 -9.16 12.41 3.66
CA PHE A 74 -7.70 12.27 3.82
C PHE A 74 -7.33 11.34 4.99
N ALA A 75 -8.01 11.45 6.13
CA ALA A 75 -7.79 10.55 7.26
C ALA A 75 -8.09 9.09 6.91
N THR A 76 -9.13 8.84 6.10
CA THR A 76 -9.47 7.50 5.62
C THR A 76 -8.37 6.94 4.72
N ALA A 77 -7.88 7.72 3.76
CA ALA A 77 -6.77 7.32 2.90
C ALA A 77 -5.49 7.02 3.70
N ALA A 78 -5.18 7.87 4.70
CA ALA A 78 -4.04 7.66 5.59
C ALA A 78 -4.18 6.38 6.42
N LEU A 79 -5.36 6.09 6.97
CA LEU A 79 -5.66 4.86 7.70
C LEU A 79 -5.44 3.62 6.83
N VAL A 80 -5.98 3.62 5.60
CA VAL A 80 -5.80 2.50 4.66
C VAL A 80 -4.32 2.27 4.37
N ALA A 81 -3.56 3.34 4.10
CA ALA A 81 -2.12 3.24 3.85
C ALA A 81 -1.36 2.68 5.07
N LEU A 82 -1.69 3.14 6.29
CA LEU A 82 -1.08 2.66 7.53
C LEU A 82 -1.39 1.19 7.80
N VAL A 83 -2.63 0.75 7.56
CA VAL A 83 -3.02 -0.66 7.71
C VAL A 83 -2.25 -1.54 6.71
N GLY A 84 -2.17 -1.13 5.44
CA GLY A 84 -1.41 -1.86 4.42
C GLY A 84 0.08 -1.95 4.73
N ALA A 85 0.70 -0.82 5.10
CA ALA A 85 2.10 -0.75 5.49
C ALA A 85 2.38 -1.60 6.75
N GLY A 86 1.54 -1.48 7.76
CA GLY A 86 1.63 -2.24 9.00
C GLY A 86 1.51 -3.75 8.75
N GLY A 87 0.51 -4.18 7.98
CA GLY A 87 0.32 -5.58 7.60
C GLY A 87 1.51 -6.15 6.84
N THR A 88 2.07 -5.38 5.90
CA THR A 88 3.26 -5.77 5.13
C THR A 88 4.49 -5.91 6.03
N ALA A 89 4.72 -4.94 6.94
CA ALA A 89 5.83 -4.98 7.88
C ALA A 89 5.71 -6.16 8.87
N LEU A 90 4.50 -6.44 9.37
CA LEU A 90 4.20 -7.58 10.24
C LEU A 90 4.45 -8.91 9.52
N ALA A 91 3.97 -9.05 8.29
CA ALA A 91 4.23 -10.25 7.49
C ALA A 91 5.73 -10.43 7.23
N GLY A 92 6.44 -9.36 6.86
CA GLY A 92 7.89 -9.39 6.65
C GLY A 92 8.69 -9.79 7.90
N ARG A 93 8.26 -9.33 9.09
CA ARG A 93 8.87 -9.70 10.37
C ARG A 93 8.70 -11.19 10.68
N ARG A 94 7.50 -11.75 10.48
CA ARG A 94 7.20 -13.16 10.76
C ARG A 94 8.03 -14.13 9.93
N HIS A 95 8.36 -13.76 8.68
CA HIS A 95 9.21 -14.59 7.83
C HIS A 95 10.66 -14.62 8.30
N ARG A 96 11.24 -13.46 8.66
CA ARG A 96 12.63 -13.40 9.17
C ARG A 96 12.83 -14.23 10.44
N THR A 97 11.81 -14.32 11.30
CA THR A 97 11.87 -15.16 12.50
C THR A 97 11.80 -16.66 12.22
N HIS A 98 11.17 -17.08 11.12
CA HIS A 98 11.09 -18.50 10.74
C HIS A 98 12.43 -19.01 10.16
N ASP A 99 13.14 -18.17 9.40
CA ASP A 99 14.46 -18.49 8.86
C ASP A 99 15.57 -18.48 9.93
N ALA A 100 15.33 -17.85 11.08
CA ALA A 100 16.30 -17.74 12.17
C ALA A 100 16.26 -18.92 13.17
N SER A 101 15.41 -19.93 12.96
CA SER A 101 15.42 -21.13 13.79
C SER A 101 16.60 -22.03 13.34
N PRO A 102 17.64 -22.23 14.18
CA PRO A 102 18.75 -23.10 13.83
C PRO A 102 18.25 -24.54 13.71
N GLU A 103 18.74 -25.28 12.71
CA GLU A 103 18.62 -26.73 12.63
C GLU A 103 18.90 -27.34 14.02
N ARG A 104 17.94 -28.11 14.53
CA ARG A 104 18.12 -29.01 15.67
C ARG A 104 18.26 -30.42 15.15
#